data_AF-A0A2T3B4S2-F1
#
_entry.id   AF-A0A2T3B4S2-F1
#
_cell.length_a   1.000
_cell.length_b   1.000
_cell.length_c   1.000
_cell.angle_alpha   90.00
_cell.angle_beta   90.00
_cell.angle_gamma   90.00
#
_symmetry.space_group_name_H-M   'P 1'
#
loop_
_entity.id
_entity.type
_entity.pdbx_description
1 polymer ?
#
loop_
_entity_poly.entity_id
_entity_poly.type
_entity_poly.pdbx_seq_one_letter_code
_entity_poly.pdbx_strand_id
1 'polypeptide(L)'
;MIMWRNTVNIEVFRAIADRETFRKGIVEIIWDDAFLVTSLQREDAYLYDEPEDDPVEGCPSGFVRACKGNIKRLKDRKLEDLNGLPGHAARAQQVAAQLPLKKSPASKPLGMTSSDSLRSGELPSGLQHVSLQTNVEADPDAQATQPWSGGAIEHFSPLRTIFPVDKWPRLRHFGLSRFLVKQADVLALLAALPVTLRSVELSFLEFLDDGGTYRDLLTDMRDELGWQERATASRPKVTIGVPLTNTMPGRAVWIDDEVDNFLYGSGENPFGAKGERNPNNVAAGRGMVWDAFDPTHERPWASQDARLAAGSSRAEQ
;
A
#
# COMPACT_ATOMS: atom_id res chain seq x y z
N MET A 1 1.44 12.65 -21.69
CA MET A 1 0.28 13.47 -21.28
C MET A 1 -0.45 12.71 -20.19
N ILE A 2 0.13 12.68 -18.98
CA ILE A 2 -0.43 11.99 -17.83
C ILE A 2 -1.61 12.81 -17.35
N MET A 3 -2.74 12.12 -17.20
CA MET A 3 -4.06 12.68 -16.94
C MET A 3 -4.03 13.62 -15.73
N TRP A 4 -4.20 14.89 -16.07
CA TRP A 4 -4.71 15.95 -15.23
C TRP A 4 -5.56 15.42 -14.05
N ARG A 5 -5.06 15.67 -12.84
CA ARG A 5 -5.82 15.98 -11.62
C ARG A 5 -7.11 15.19 -11.43
N ASN A 6 -7.05 14.21 -10.53
CA ASN A 6 -8.26 13.59 -9.96
C ASN A 6 -8.98 14.54 -8.96
N THR A 7 -9.13 15.82 -9.31
CA THR A 7 -9.81 16.82 -8.48
C THR A 7 -11.26 16.44 -8.21
N VAL A 8 -11.91 15.74 -9.15
CA VAL A 8 -13.28 15.25 -8.97
C VAL A 8 -13.35 14.21 -7.86
N ASN A 9 -12.44 13.23 -7.77
CA ASN A 9 -12.45 12.28 -6.66
C ASN A 9 -12.16 12.96 -5.32
N ILE A 10 -11.25 13.95 -5.28
CA ILE A 10 -11.03 14.77 -4.07
C ILE A 10 -12.29 15.54 -3.70
N GLU A 11 -12.98 16.16 -4.67
CA GLU A 11 -14.23 16.90 -4.44
C GLU A 11 -15.35 15.99 -3.93
N VAL A 12 -15.51 14.79 -4.51
CA VAL A 12 -16.49 13.79 -4.07
C VAL A 12 -16.14 13.30 -2.66
N PHE A 13 -14.88 12.96 -2.41
CA PHE A 13 -14.38 12.58 -1.10
C PHE A 13 -14.71 13.66 -0.06
N ARG A 14 -14.36 14.92 -0.35
CA ARG A 14 -14.63 16.05 0.53
C ARG A 14 -16.13 16.28 0.71
N ALA A 15 -16.94 16.17 -0.34
CA ALA A 15 -18.39 16.33 -0.24
C ALA A 15 -19.03 15.31 0.71
N ILE A 16 -18.50 14.08 0.75
CA ILE A 16 -18.93 13.04 1.69
C ILE A 16 -18.38 13.29 3.09
N ALA A 17 -17.07 13.53 3.20
CA ALA A 17 -16.37 13.67 4.47
C ALA A 17 -16.72 14.94 5.25
N ASP A 18 -17.01 16.05 4.55
CA ASP A 18 -17.32 17.35 5.17
C ASP A 18 -18.79 17.48 5.58
N ARG A 19 -19.72 16.82 4.87
CA ARG A 19 -21.16 17.04 5.06
C ARG A 19 -21.69 16.25 6.25
N GLU A 20 -22.39 16.95 7.14
CA GLU A 20 -22.90 16.38 8.38
C GLU A 20 -23.91 15.24 8.18
N THR A 21 -24.73 15.34 7.15
CA THR A 21 -25.73 14.32 6.82
C THR A 21 -25.07 13.01 6.38
N PHE A 22 -24.09 13.09 5.47
CA PHE A 22 -23.39 11.92 4.96
C PHE A 22 -22.41 11.34 5.99
N ARG A 23 -21.62 12.17 6.67
CA ARG A 23 -20.61 11.69 7.63
C ARG A 23 -21.18 11.00 8.87
N LYS A 24 -22.43 11.31 9.25
CA LYS A 24 -23.14 10.57 10.30
C LYS A 24 -23.59 9.21 9.75
N GLY A 25 -24.11 9.22 8.52
CA GLY A 25 -24.53 8.08 7.70
C GLY A 25 -23.48 6.99 7.46
N ILE A 26 -22.21 7.38 7.42
CA ILE A 26 -21.13 6.59 6.83
C ILE A 26 -20.08 6.23 7.89
N VAL A 27 -19.73 4.94 7.94
CA VAL A 27 -18.71 4.38 8.86
C VAL A 27 -17.32 4.28 8.24
N GLU A 28 -17.25 4.21 6.92
CA GLU A 28 -16.03 3.88 6.19
C GLU A 28 -16.02 4.56 4.83
N ILE A 29 -14.86 5.12 4.46
CA ILE A 29 -14.56 5.59 3.10
C ILE A 29 -13.28 4.89 2.64
N ILE A 30 -13.38 4.16 1.53
CA ILE A 30 -12.23 3.58 0.83
C ILE A 30 -12.21 4.24 -0.55
N TRP A 31 -11.13 4.93 -0.87
CA TRP A 31 -10.83 5.36 -2.23
C TRP A 31 -9.55 4.66 -2.66
N ASP A 32 -9.70 3.75 -3.62
CA ASP A 32 -8.64 2.96 -4.22
C ASP A 32 -8.63 3.22 -5.74
N ASP A 33 -7.64 3.96 -6.22
CA ASP A 33 -7.42 4.11 -7.67
C ASP A 33 -6.78 2.81 -8.19
N ALA A 34 -7.56 2.05 -8.95
CA ALA A 34 -7.14 0.74 -9.45
C ALA A 34 -5.84 0.83 -10.26
N PHE A 35 -4.81 0.12 -9.79
CA PHE A 35 -3.51 0.04 -10.43
C PHE A 35 -3.55 -0.92 -11.63
N LEU A 36 -3.35 -0.39 -12.83
CA LEU A 36 -3.05 -1.20 -14.02
C LEU A 36 -1.56 -1.01 -14.35
N VAL A 37 -0.77 -2.10 -14.27
CA VAL A 37 0.68 -2.15 -14.55
C VAL A 37 1.05 -1.88 -16.03
N THR A 38 0.20 -1.17 -16.75
CA THR A 38 0.46 -0.66 -18.11
C THR A 38 1.41 0.54 -18.11
N SER A 39 1.60 1.23 -16.98
CA SER A 39 2.46 2.41 -16.86
C SER A 39 3.96 2.09 -16.73
N LEU A 40 4.32 0.94 -16.14
CA LEU A 40 5.72 0.67 -15.76
C LEU A 40 6.66 0.23 -16.88
N GLN A 41 6.24 0.15 -18.14
CA GLN A 41 7.15 -0.21 -19.24
C GLN A 41 6.82 0.52 -20.53
N ARG A 42 7.13 1.82 -20.58
CA ARG A 42 7.25 2.53 -21.87
C ARG A 42 8.50 2.11 -22.65
N GLU A 43 9.43 1.36 -22.03
CA GLU A 43 10.62 0.84 -22.71
C GLU A 43 10.43 -0.58 -23.29
N ASP A 44 9.49 -1.39 -22.79
CA ASP A 44 9.17 -2.70 -23.39
C ASP A 44 7.91 -2.66 -24.28
N ALA A 45 7.33 -1.47 -24.51
CA ALA A 45 6.16 -1.27 -25.38
C ALA A 45 6.44 -1.52 -26.88
N TYR A 46 7.68 -1.88 -27.23
CA TYR A 46 8.06 -2.38 -28.54
C TYR A 46 8.46 -3.85 -28.42
N LEU A 47 7.48 -4.74 -28.51
CA LEU A 47 7.53 -6.07 -29.14
C LEU A 47 6.28 -6.84 -28.69
N TYR A 48 5.68 -7.56 -29.64
CA TYR A 48 4.44 -8.37 -29.54
C TYR A 48 3.15 -7.61 -29.88
N ASP A 49 2.92 -7.47 -31.19
CA ASP A 49 1.58 -7.56 -31.78
C ASP A 49 0.96 -8.92 -31.42
N GLU A 50 0.31 -9.02 -30.25
CA GLU A 50 -0.73 -10.04 -30.06
C GLU A 50 -1.94 -9.61 -30.92
N PRO A 51 -2.59 -10.55 -31.64
CA PRO A 51 -3.67 -10.23 -32.57
C PRO A 51 -4.76 -9.43 -31.86
N GLU A 52 -5.32 -8.42 -32.53
CA GLU A 52 -6.43 -7.61 -32.02
C GLU A 52 -7.53 -8.54 -31.51
N ASP A 53 -7.67 -8.60 -30.19
CA ASP A 53 -8.72 -9.37 -29.56
C ASP A 53 -10.09 -8.77 -29.88
N ASP A 54 -11.09 -9.64 -30.00
CA ASP A 54 -12.49 -9.23 -30.16
C ASP A 54 -12.85 -8.19 -29.09
N PRO A 55 -13.42 -7.04 -29.49
CA PRO A 55 -13.79 -6.00 -28.54
C PRO A 55 -14.81 -6.57 -27.55
N VAL A 56 -14.46 -6.55 -26.27
CA VAL A 56 -15.45 -6.78 -25.21
C VAL A 56 -16.38 -5.57 -25.22
N GLU A 57 -17.62 -5.78 -25.61
CA GLU A 57 -18.63 -4.73 -25.74
C GLU A 57 -18.72 -3.90 -24.45
N GLY A 58 -18.57 -2.58 -24.57
CA GLY A 58 -18.60 -1.65 -23.44
C GLY A 58 -17.30 -1.50 -22.64
N CYS A 59 -16.21 -2.19 -23.01
CA CYS A 59 -14.92 -2.11 -22.30
C CYS A 59 -13.83 -1.47 -23.18
N PRO A 60 -13.10 -0.44 -22.71
CA PRO A 60 -12.00 0.16 -23.47
C PRO A 60 -10.91 -0.88 -23.79
N SER A 61 -10.49 -0.96 -25.06
CA SER A 61 -9.49 -1.93 -25.52
C SER A 61 -8.16 -1.83 -24.77
N GLY A 62 -7.73 -0.61 -24.41
CA GLY A 62 -6.54 -0.38 -23.59
C GLY A 62 -6.65 -1.00 -22.19
N PHE A 63 -7.83 -1.00 -21.59
CA PHE A 63 -8.09 -1.64 -20.30
C PHE A 63 -8.00 -3.16 -20.41
N VAL A 64 -8.64 -3.74 -21.44
CA VAL A 64 -8.59 -5.20 -21.69
C VAL A 64 -7.15 -5.66 -21.89
N ARG A 65 -6.37 -4.93 -22.69
CA ARG A 65 -4.94 -5.21 -22.92
C ARG A 65 -4.13 -5.17 -21.62
N ALA A 66 -4.33 -4.13 -20.81
CA ALA A 66 -3.66 -3.99 -19.52
C ALA A 66 -3.98 -5.16 -18.57
N CYS A 67 -5.24 -5.54 -18.47
CA CYS A 67 -5.66 -6.68 -17.66
C CYS A 67 -5.01 -7.99 -18.12
N LYS A 68 -4.98 -8.26 -19.43
CA LYS A 68 -4.33 -9.46 -19.98
C LYS A 68 -2.83 -9.49 -19.69
N GLY A 69 -2.13 -8.38 -19.91
CA GLY A 69 -0.72 -8.23 -19.58
C GLY A 69 -0.43 -8.50 -18.10
N ASN A 70 -1.25 -7.95 -17.20
CA ASN A 70 -1.12 -8.17 -15.76
C ASN A 70 -1.37 -9.65 -15.40
N ILE A 71 -2.40 -10.29 -15.96
CA ILE A 71 -2.69 -11.71 -15.73
C ILE A 71 -1.54 -12.60 -16.23
N LYS A 72 -0.96 -12.30 -17.39
CA LYS A 72 0.19 -13.03 -17.96
C LYS A 72 1.40 -12.91 -17.04
N ARG A 73 1.79 -11.70 -16.64
CA ARG A 73 2.87 -11.47 -15.67
C ARG A 73 2.66 -12.21 -14.35
N LEU A 74 1.44 -12.23 -13.81
CA LEU A 74 1.12 -12.98 -12.59
C LEU A 74 1.30 -14.50 -12.76
N LYS A 75 0.93 -15.05 -13.92
CA LYS A 75 1.11 -16.48 -14.23
C LYS A 75 2.58 -16.84 -14.39
N ASP A 76 3.34 -16.04 -15.14
CA ASP A 76 4.76 -16.26 -15.38
C ASP A 76 5.55 -16.22 -14.05
N ARG A 77 5.24 -15.24 -13.19
CA ARG A 77 5.82 -15.15 -11.84
C ARG A 77 5.54 -16.39 -10.99
N LYS A 78 4.31 -16.90 -11.01
CA LYS A 78 3.96 -18.11 -10.25
C LYS A 78 4.80 -19.31 -10.70
N LEU A 79 5.13 -19.42 -12.00
CA LEU A 79 6.02 -20.46 -12.51
C LEU A 79 7.47 -20.28 -12.03
N GLU A 80 7.97 -19.05 -11.99
CA GLU A 80 9.31 -18.75 -11.46
C GLU A 80 9.44 -19.02 -9.96
N ASP A 81 8.44 -18.63 -9.15
CA ASP A 81 8.42 -18.89 -7.70
C ASP A 81 8.31 -20.40 -7.36
N LEU A 82 7.81 -21.22 -8.29
CA LEU A 82 7.69 -22.68 -8.16
C LEU A 82 8.98 -23.44 -8.49
N ASN A 83 9.88 -22.83 -9.28
CA ASN A 83 11.13 -23.47 -9.69
C ASN A 83 12.20 -23.31 -8.61
N GLY A 84 12.35 -24.32 -7.73
CA GLY A 84 13.52 -24.44 -6.84
C GLY A 84 13.29 -24.96 -5.42
N LEU A 85 12.10 -25.47 -5.07
CA LEU A 85 11.79 -25.88 -3.69
C LEU A 85 11.19 -27.31 -3.64
N PRO A 86 11.89 -28.28 -3.01
CA PRO A 86 11.45 -29.69 -2.90
C PRO A 86 10.07 -29.89 -2.24
N GLY A 87 9.59 -28.91 -1.47
CA GLY A 87 8.29 -28.95 -0.80
C GLY A 87 7.08 -28.74 -1.72
N HIS A 88 7.28 -28.39 -3.00
CA HIS A 88 6.17 -28.10 -3.93
C HIS A 88 5.67 -29.31 -4.72
N ALA A 89 6.50 -30.33 -4.99
CA ALA A 89 6.05 -31.53 -5.70
C ALA A 89 5.01 -32.34 -4.88
N ALA A 90 5.27 -32.51 -3.58
CA ALA A 90 4.33 -33.14 -2.65
C ALA A 90 3.01 -32.36 -2.55
N ARG A 91 3.08 -31.02 -2.63
CA ARG A 91 1.90 -30.14 -2.58
C ARG A 91 1.13 -30.08 -3.88
N ALA A 92 1.80 -30.14 -5.03
CA ALA A 92 1.15 -30.26 -6.34
C ALA A 92 0.35 -31.57 -6.44
N GLN A 93 0.89 -32.67 -5.91
CA GLN A 93 0.15 -33.93 -5.78
C GLN A 93 -1.01 -33.84 -4.78
N GLN A 94 -0.84 -33.12 -3.67
CA GLN A 94 -1.90 -32.92 -2.67
C GLN A 94 -3.04 -32.03 -3.18
N VAL A 95 -2.75 -31.02 -4.01
CA VAL A 95 -3.73 -30.15 -4.67
C VAL A 95 -4.45 -30.90 -5.81
N ALA A 96 -3.73 -31.71 -6.59
CA ALA A 96 -4.33 -32.58 -7.61
C ALA A 96 -5.24 -33.67 -7.00
N ALA A 97 -5.03 -34.02 -5.73
CA ALA A 97 -5.82 -35.00 -5.00
C ALA A 97 -7.04 -34.41 -4.23
N GLN A 98 -7.29 -33.10 -4.27
CA GLN A 98 -8.45 -32.51 -3.61
C GLN A 98 -9.66 -32.33 -4.54
N LEU A 99 -10.79 -32.91 -4.12
CA LEU A 99 -12.14 -32.76 -4.70
C LEU A 99 -12.68 -31.33 -4.49
N PRO A 100 -13.63 -30.86 -5.34
CA PRO A 100 -13.96 -29.44 -5.45
C PRO A 100 -14.54 -28.87 -4.15
N LEU A 101 -13.90 -27.82 -3.65
CA LEU A 101 -14.21 -27.21 -2.36
C LEU A 101 -15.51 -26.40 -2.42
N LYS A 102 -16.59 -26.96 -1.84
CA LYS A 102 -17.62 -26.16 -1.18
C LYS A 102 -17.11 -25.73 0.21
N LYS A 103 -17.05 -24.40 0.41
CA LYS A 103 -17.12 -23.62 1.67
C LYS A 103 -16.08 -23.92 2.79
N SER A 104 -15.20 -22.95 3.06
CA SER A 104 -15.00 -22.34 4.41
C SER A 104 -14.01 -21.15 4.38
N PRO A 105 -13.99 -20.26 5.41
CA PRO A 105 -13.82 -18.82 5.23
C PRO A 105 -12.46 -18.27 5.69
N ALA A 106 -11.83 -17.44 4.86
CA ALA A 106 -10.93 -16.35 5.24
C ALA A 106 -10.66 -15.52 3.97
N SER A 107 -10.67 -14.20 4.09
CA SER A 107 -10.80 -13.18 3.02
C SER A 107 -12.24 -12.99 2.52
N LYS A 108 -12.94 -12.06 3.15
CA LYS A 108 -14.04 -11.34 2.48
C LYS A 108 -13.40 -10.25 1.63
N PRO A 109 -13.67 -10.18 0.31
CA PRO A 109 -13.53 -8.92 -0.40
C PRO A 109 -14.62 -7.96 0.13
N LEU A 110 -14.24 -6.75 0.50
CA LEU A 110 -15.18 -5.65 0.77
C LEU A 110 -15.84 -5.25 -0.56
N GLY A 111 -16.83 -6.03 -0.97
CA GLY A 111 -17.81 -5.62 -1.96
C GLY A 111 -18.78 -4.61 -1.33
N MET A 112 -19.14 -3.59 -2.10
CA MET A 112 -20.16 -2.60 -1.73
C MET A 112 -21.43 -3.28 -1.18
N THR A 113 -21.69 -3.12 0.11
CA THR A 113 -23.02 -3.34 0.69
C THR A 113 -23.55 -2.01 1.21
N SER A 114 -24.07 -1.20 0.29
CA SER A 114 -24.97 -0.10 0.63
C SER A 114 -26.39 -0.57 0.30
N SER A 115 -27.05 -1.27 1.23
CA SER A 115 -28.51 -1.49 1.10
C SER A 115 -29.28 -1.81 2.38
N ASP A 116 -28.67 -2.25 3.49
CA ASP A 116 -29.48 -2.75 4.62
C ASP A 116 -29.67 -1.77 5.80
N SER A 117 -28.83 -0.74 5.95
CA SER A 117 -28.93 0.20 7.08
C SER A 117 -29.98 1.31 6.93
N LEU A 118 -30.64 1.44 5.76
CA LEU A 118 -31.69 2.44 5.55
C LEU A 118 -33.08 2.02 6.04
N ARG A 119 -33.24 0.81 6.61
CA ARG A 119 -34.54 0.28 7.08
C ARG A 119 -34.76 0.24 8.59
N SER A 120 -33.72 0.42 9.41
CA SER A 120 -33.85 0.58 10.86
C SER A 120 -33.55 2.03 11.21
N GLY A 121 -34.49 2.74 11.86
CA GLY A 121 -34.38 4.16 12.23
C GLY A 121 -33.26 4.54 13.23
N GLU A 122 -32.14 3.84 13.25
CA GLU A 122 -30.90 4.28 13.89
C GLU A 122 -30.05 5.04 12.87
N LEU A 123 -30.03 6.37 12.95
CA LEU A 123 -29.05 7.19 12.25
C LEU A 123 -27.82 7.43 13.15
N PRO A 124 -26.60 7.40 12.58
CA PRO A 124 -25.73 6.24 12.77
C PRO A 124 -24.31 6.57 13.27
N SER A 125 -23.55 5.50 13.51
CA SER A 125 -22.15 5.50 13.90
C SER A 125 -21.27 6.29 12.91
N GLY A 126 -20.99 7.57 13.20
CA GLY A 126 -20.15 8.41 12.34
C GLY A 126 -18.75 7.83 12.04
N LEU A 127 -18.12 8.37 11.00
CA LEU A 127 -16.91 7.86 10.34
C LEU A 127 -15.85 7.29 11.28
N GLN A 128 -15.46 6.03 11.03
CA GLN A 128 -14.48 5.27 11.82
C GLN A 128 -13.27 4.83 10.97
N HIS A 129 -13.42 4.68 9.66
CA HIS A 129 -12.38 4.17 8.77
C HIS A 129 -12.25 5.08 7.55
N VAL A 130 -11.03 5.51 7.25
CA VAL A 130 -10.70 6.20 6.00
C VAL A 130 -9.43 5.57 5.46
N SER A 131 -9.47 5.10 4.23
CA SER A 131 -8.28 4.64 3.50
C SER A 131 -8.24 5.28 2.12
N LEU A 132 -7.07 5.81 1.79
CA LEU A 132 -6.77 6.40 0.50
C LEU A 132 -5.56 5.70 -0.12
N GLN A 133 -5.78 5.09 -1.28
CA GLN A 133 -4.74 4.50 -2.10
C GLN A 133 -4.81 5.09 -3.50
N THR A 134 -3.73 5.75 -3.93
CA THR A 134 -3.62 6.30 -5.28
C THR A 134 -2.71 5.47 -6.18
N ASN A 135 -2.71 5.77 -7.47
CA ASN A 135 -1.83 5.15 -8.46
C ASN A 135 -0.61 6.03 -8.78
N VAL A 136 -0.21 6.93 -7.87
CA VAL A 136 0.97 7.78 -8.07
C VAL A 136 2.19 6.87 -8.14
N GLU A 137 2.80 6.78 -9.32
CA GLU A 137 4.15 6.29 -9.53
C GLU A 137 5.11 7.48 -9.48
N ALA A 138 6.41 7.23 -9.24
CA ALA A 138 7.44 8.22 -9.44
C ALA A 138 7.29 8.81 -10.85
N ASP A 139 6.89 10.07 -10.93
CA ASP A 139 6.60 10.74 -12.19
C ASP A 139 7.90 10.87 -13.00
N PRO A 140 8.01 10.23 -14.19
CA PRO A 140 9.19 10.36 -15.03
C PRO A 140 9.38 11.79 -15.58
N ASP A 141 8.34 12.62 -15.54
CA ASP A 141 8.39 14.05 -15.90
C ASP A 141 8.63 14.94 -14.66
N ALA A 142 8.64 14.41 -13.44
CA ALA A 142 8.99 15.20 -12.27
C ALA A 142 10.50 15.47 -12.31
N GLN A 143 10.84 16.77 -12.34
CA GLN A 143 12.22 17.24 -12.26
C GLN A 143 12.79 17.02 -10.87
N ALA A 144 12.93 15.75 -10.47
CA ALA A 144 13.57 15.36 -9.23
C ALA A 144 15.03 15.81 -9.27
N THR A 145 15.39 16.69 -8.34
CA THR A 145 16.75 17.16 -8.14
C THR A 145 17.50 16.27 -7.15
N GLN A 146 16.78 15.46 -6.37
CA GLN A 146 17.32 14.54 -5.39
C GLN A 146 17.14 13.08 -5.81
N PRO A 147 18.17 12.22 -5.67
CA PRO A 147 18.01 10.80 -5.89
C PRO A 147 16.93 10.20 -4.97
N TRP A 148 16.05 9.37 -5.53
CA TRP A 148 15.03 8.60 -4.78
C TRP A 148 13.92 9.44 -4.13
N SER A 149 13.72 10.68 -4.57
CA SER A 149 12.55 11.48 -4.22
C SER A 149 11.40 11.25 -5.21
N GLY A 150 10.19 11.65 -4.81
CA GLY A 150 9.00 11.73 -5.64
C GLY A 150 8.93 13.00 -6.52
N GLY A 151 10.02 13.77 -6.61
CA GLY A 151 10.13 14.92 -7.50
C GLY A 151 9.69 16.28 -6.93
N ALA A 152 9.36 17.22 -7.83
CA ALA A 152 9.14 18.64 -7.51
C ALA A 152 7.68 19.00 -7.14
N ILE A 153 7.51 20.15 -6.48
CA ILE A 153 6.27 20.61 -5.81
C ILE A 153 5.06 20.85 -6.73
N GLU A 154 5.22 20.82 -8.06
CA GLU A 154 4.18 21.25 -9.02
C GLU A 154 2.84 20.50 -8.89
N HIS A 155 2.86 19.31 -8.26
CA HIS A 155 1.68 18.46 -8.07
C HIS A 155 1.31 18.21 -6.60
N PHE A 156 1.96 18.92 -5.66
CA PHE A 156 1.71 18.72 -4.24
C PHE A 156 0.42 19.39 -3.76
N SER A 157 -0.42 18.61 -3.08
CA SER A 157 -1.58 19.12 -2.32
C SER A 157 -1.38 18.79 -0.84
N PRO A 158 -1.31 19.78 0.07
CA PRO A 158 -1.12 19.50 1.49
C PRO A 158 -2.24 18.62 2.03
N LEU A 159 -1.91 17.62 2.84
CA LEU A 159 -2.88 16.58 3.23
C LEU A 159 -4.09 17.14 4.00
N ARG A 160 -3.90 18.20 4.81
CA ARG A 160 -5.00 18.89 5.51
C ARG A 160 -6.00 19.59 4.57
N THR A 161 -5.61 19.85 3.32
CA THR A 161 -6.53 20.35 2.28
C THR A 161 -7.37 19.24 1.64
N ILE A 162 -7.01 17.97 1.87
CA ILE A 162 -7.75 16.81 1.38
C ILE A 162 -8.60 16.25 2.52
N PHE A 163 -7.99 16.03 3.69
CA PHE A 163 -8.60 15.32 4.81
C PHE A 163 -9.08 16.26 5.93
N PRO A 164 -10.40 16.48 6.07
CA PRO A 164 -10.97 17.28 7.17
C PRO A 164 -11.05 16.48 8.49
N VAL A 165 -9.91 16.00 8.98
CA VAL A 165 -9.79 15.10 10.13
C VAL A 165 -10.43 15.61 11.42
N ASP A 166 -10.48 16.94 11.60
CA ASP A 166 -11.13 17.62 12.73
C ASP A 166 -12.63 17.29 12.85
N LYS A 167 -13.25 16.82 11.75
CA LYS A 167 -14.68 16.46 11.69
C LYS A 167 -14.96 14.99 11.99
N TRP A 168 -13.93 14.18 12.27
CA TRP A 168 -14.05 12.72 12.41
C TRP A 168 -13.73 12.25 13.84
N PRO A 169 -14.50 12.65 14.86
CA PRO A 169 -14.17 12.38 16.27
C PRO A 169 -14.23 10.89 16.67
N ARG A 170 -14.70 10.01 15.78
CA ARG A 170 -14.81 8.57 16.00
C ARG A 170 -13.83 7.77 15.14
N LEU A 171 -12.93 8.45 14.42
CA LEU A 171 -11.97 7.77 13.55
C LEU A 171 -11.11 6.80 14.36
N ARG A 172 -11.03 5.57 13.88
CA ARG A 172 -10.24 4.48 14.45
C ARG A 172 -9.13 4.04 13.51
N HIS A 173 -9.35 4.16 12.20
CA HIS A 173 -8.41 3.69 11.19
C HIS A 173 -8.21 4.79 10.13
N PHE A 174 -6.95 5.15 9.90
CA PHE A 174 -6.54 6.05 8.82
C PHE A 174 -5.50 5.35 7.94
N GLY A 175 -5.68 5.32 6.63
CA GLY A 175 -4.73 4.75 5.69
C GLY A 175 -4.38 5.74 4.59
N LEU A 176 -3.10 5.86 4.29
CA LEU A 176 -2.56 6.61 3.17
C LEU A 176 -1.52 5.75 2.46
N SER A 177 -1.74 5.49 1.18
CA SER A 177 -0.90 4.60 0.39
C SER A 177 -0.63 5.16 -1.00
N ARG A 178 0.60 5.01 -1.49
CA ARG A 178 1.03 5.45 -2.84
C ARG A 178 0.74 6.92 -3.11
N PHE A 179 1.06 7.77 -2.15
CA PHE A 179 0.72 9.19 -2.18
C PHE A 179 1.98 10.06 -2.13
N LEU A 180 1.95 11.20 -2.83
CA LEU A 180 3.03 12.19 -2.81
C LEU A 180 2.92 13.08 -1.56
N VAL A 181 3.95 13.07 -0.72
CA VAL A 181 3.89 13.67 0.62
C VAL A 181 5.10 14.54 0.96
N LYS A 182 4.91 15.40 1.96
CA LYS A 182 5.98 15.93 2.80
C LYS A 182 5.82 15.35 4.20
N GLN A 183 6.93 15.01 4.84
CA GLN A 183 7.01 14.54 6.21
C GLN A 183 6.25 15.45 7.18
N ALA A 184 6.49 16.77 7.10
CA ALA A 184 5.82 17.74 7.96
C ALA A 184 4.28 17.71 7.80
N ASP A 185 3.77 17.51 6.58
CA ASP A 185 2.33 17.44 6.31
C ASP A 185 1.71 16.14 6.82
N VAL A 186 2.42 15.01 6.71
CA VAL A 186 2.00 13.73 7.31
C VAL A 186 1.96 13.85 8.83
N LEU A 187 3.02 14.36 9.45
CA LEU A 187 3.11 14.52 10.90
C LEU A 187 2.01 15.44 11.43
N ALA A 188 1.79 16.61 10.79
CA ALA A 188 0.73 17.54 11.16
C ALA A 188 -0.68 16.93 11.00
N LEU A 189 -0.89 16.10 9.98
CA LEU A 189 -2.16 15.38 9.81
C LEU A 189 -2.37 14.37 10.95
N LEU A 190 -1.36 13.56 11.27
CA LEU A 190 -1.43 12.55 12.33
C LEU A 190 -1.65 13.18 13.70
N ALA A 191 -1.02 14.33 13.97
CA ALA A 191 -1.20 15.09 15.21
C ALA A 191 -2.65 15.61 15.37
N ALA A 192 -3.35 15.88 14.27
CA ALA A 192 -4.75 16.31 14.28
C ALA A 192 -5.77 15.15 14.35
N LEU A 193 -5.33 13.89 14.26
CA LEU A 193 -6.22 12.74 14.37
C LEU A 193 -6.74 12.55 15.80
N PRO A 194 -7.98 12.07 15.98
CA PRO A 194 -8.60 11.95 17.31
C PRO A 194 -7.91 10.89 18.19
N VAL A 195 -8.09 11.01 19.51
CA VAL A 195 -7.61 10.02 20.51
C VAL A 195 -8.24 8.62 20.33
N THR A 196 -9.32 8.52 19.57
CA THR A 196 -9.99 7.26 19.20
C THR A 196 -9.21 6.44 18.18
N LEU A 197 -8.17 7.01 17.55
CA LEU A 197 -7.35 6.34 16.54
C LEU A 197 -6.69 5.07 17.12
N ARG A 198 -6.74 3.98 16.35
CA ARG A 198 -6.24 2.64 16.72
C ARG A 198 -5.37 2.00 15.64
N SER A 199 -5.49 2.37 14.38
CA SER A 199 -4.49 2.01 13.39
C SER A 199 -4.21 3.11 12.38
N VAL A 200 -2.99 3.08 11.85
CA VAL A 200 -2.49 3.97 10.81
C VAL A 200 -1.75 3.14 9.77
N GLU A 201 -2.10 3.28 8.50
CA GLU A 201 -1.33 2.74 7.38
C GLU A 201 -0.62 3.88 6.64
N LEU A 202 0.69 3.74 6.42
CA LEU A 202 1.54 4.69 5.68
C LEU A 202 2.43 3.94 4.69
N SER A 203 1.84 3.36 3.65
CA SER A 203 2.52 2.43 2.74
C SER A 203 2.90 3.09 1.41
N PHE A 204 4.05 2.73 0.85
CA PHE A 204 4.46 3.18 -0.50
C PHE A 204 4.39 4.71 -0.70
N LEU A 205 4.67 5.51 0.34
CA LEU A 205 4.65 6.96 0.24
C LEU A 205 5.83 7.47 -0.59
N GLU A 206 5.57 8.46 -1.44
CA GLU A 206 6.58 9.14 -2.24
C GLU A 206 6.89 10.50 -1.60
N PHE A 207 8.09 10.67 -1.06
CA PHE A 207 8.49 11.94 -0.42
C PHE A 207 9.06 12.89 -1.47
N LEU A 208 8.54 14.13 -1.53
CA LEU A 208 9.06 15.18 -2.43
C LEU A 208 10.56 15.48 -2.21
N ASP A 209 11.18 16.16 -3.18
CA ASP A 209 12.49 16.80 -3.00
C ASP A 209 12.50 17.65 -1.71
N ASP A 210 13.50 17.41 -0.84
CA ASP A 210 13.62 18.02 0.49
C ASP A 210 12.37 17.84 1.38
N GLY A 211 11.49 16.89 1.01
CA GLY A 211 10.21 16.63 1.64
C GLY A 211 10.30 15.69 2.84
N GLY A 212 11.46 15.10 3.11
CA GLY A 212 11.70 14.20 4.23
C GLY A 212 11.80 12.73 3.82
N THR A 213 11.79 11.84 4.81
CA THR A 213 12.01 10.41 4.61
C THR A 213 11.15 9.59 5.56
N TYR A 214 10.97 8.30 5.27
CA TYR A 214 10.33 7.36 6.20
C TYR A 214 11.10 7.27 7.52
N ARG A 215 12.43 7.29 7.49
CA ARG A 215 13.28 7.25 8.68
C ARG A 215 12.99 8.42 9.60
N ASP A 216 13.02 9.63 9.05
CA ASP A 216 12.85 10.86 9.82
C ASP A 216 11.38 11.00 10.26
N LEU A 217 10.42 10.66 9.39
CA LEU A 217 8.99 10.61 9.76
C LEU A 217 8.74 9.70 10.96
N LEU A 218 9.29 8.48 11.00
CA LEU A 218 9.11 7.59 12.15
C LEU A 218 9.72 8.17 13.42
N THR A 219 10.89 8.81 13.31
CA THR A 219 11.55 9.48 14.43
C THR A 219 10.64 10.58 15.00
N ASP A 220 10.14 11.47 14.15
CA ASP A 220 9.26 12.56 14.57
C ASP A 220 7.92 12.04 15.10
N MET A 221 7.36 10.98 14.51
CA MET A 221 6.14 10.33 15.01
C MET A 221 6.33 9.84 16.45
N ARG A 222 7.47 9.22 16.74
CA ARG A 222 7.81 8.71 18.08
C ARG A 222 8.00 9.86 19.07
N ASP A 223 8.70 10.91 18.65
CA ASP A 223 9.17 11.97 19.54
C ASP A 223 8.12 13.08 19.76
N GLU A 224 7.19 13.29 18.81
CA GLU A 224 6.28 14.45 18.82
C GLU A 224 4.79 14.11 19.00
N LEU A 225 4.31 12.93 18.59
CA LEU A 225 2.86 12.65 18.58
C LEU A 225 2.26 12.28 19.95
N GLY A 226 3.10 12.08 20.96
CA GLY A 226 2.66 11.72 22.30
C GLY A 226 1.92 10.36 22.36
N TRP A 227 2.23 9.44 21.44
CA TRP A 227 1.56 8.13 21.39
C TRP A 227 2.09 7.17 22.46
N GLN A 228 3.35 7.33 22.90
CA GLN A 228 3.95 6.47 23.93
C GLN A 228 3.27 6.66 25.29
N GLU A 229 2.76 7.85 25.57
CA GLU A 229 2.08 8.22 26.81
C GLU A 229 0.66 7.64 26.88
N ARG A 230 0.11 7.18 25.75
CA ARG A 230 -1.18 6.49 25.74
C ARG A 230 -1.05 5.15 26.45
N ALA A 231 -2.13 4.76 27.13
CA ALA A 231 -2.27 3.41 27.65
C ALA A 231 -2.04 2.39 26.53
N THR A 232 -1.35 1.28 26.82
CA THR A 232 -0.91 0.30 25.82
C THR A 232 -2.03 -0.15 24.87
N ALA A 233 -3.23 -0.42 25.38
CA ALA A 233 -4.39 -0.82 24.58
C ALA A 233 -4.99 0.29 23.68
N SER A 234 -4.51 1.53 23.81
CA SER A 234 -4.98 2.71 23.05
C SER A 234 -3.90 3.30 22.14
N ARG A 235 -2.70 2.72 22.10
CA ARG A 235 -1.63 3.08 21.18
C ARG A 235 -2.03 2.66 19.75
N PRO A 236 -1.96 3.55 18.75
CA PRO A 236 -2.25 3.16 17.36
C PRO A 236 -1.22 2.15 16.84
N LYS A 237 -1.67 1.05 16.22
CA LYS A 237 -0.78 0.18 15.44
C LYS A 237 -0.44 0.88 14.11
N VAL A 238 0.84 0.96 13.77
CA VAL A 238 1.30 1.53 12.50
C VAL A 238 1.73 0.41 11.57
N THR A 239 1.23 0.40 10.34
CA THR A 239 1.61 -0.56 9.29
C THR A 239 2.28 0.17 8.14
N ILE A 240 3.41 -0.36 7.67
CA ILE A 240 4.17 0.23 6.57
C ILE A 240 4.58 -0.89 5.61
N GLY A 241 4.04 -0.82 4.39
CA GLY A 241 4.54 -1.57 3.24
C GLY A 241 5.49 -0.71 2.41
N VAL A 242 6.63 -1.28 2.02
CA VAL A 242 7.60 -0.65 1.10
C VAL A 242 7.83 -1.53 -0.13
N PRO A 243 8.12 -0.92 -1.30
CA PRO A 243 8.40 -1.71 -2.49
C PRO A 243 9.69 -2.52 -2.33
N LEU A 244 9.74 -3.68 -2.97
CA LEU A 244 10.99 -4.41 -3.15
C LEU A 244 11.93 -3.62 -4.07
N THR A 245 13.25 -3.76 -3.85
CA THR A 245 14.28 -3.20 -4.74
C THR A 245 14.12 -3.69 -6.18
N ASN A 246 13.69 -4.93 -6.38
CA ASN A 246 13.18 -5.44 -7.63
C ASN A 246 11.64 -5.40 -7.62
N THR A 247 11.08 -4.24 -7.93
CA THR A 247 9.64 -3.98 -7.80
C THR A 247 8.83 -5.04 -8.56
N MET A 248 8.07 -5.83 -7.80
CA MET A 248 7.15 -6.83 -8.32
C MET A 248 5.73 -6.41 -7.91
N PRO A 249 4.82 -6.18 -8.87
CA PRO A 249 3.44 -5.76 -8.56
C PRO A 249 2.77 -6.70 -7.54
N GLY A 250 2.17 -6.11 -6.51
CA GLY A 250 1.51 -6.84 -5.42
C GLY A 250 2.45 -7.46 -4.39
N ARG A 251 3.78 -7.39 -4.55
CA ARG A 251 4.74 -7.88 -3.57
C ARG A 251 5.45 -6.73 -2.86
N ALA A 252 5.47 -6.78 -1.54
CA ALA A 252 6.04 -5.72 -0.71
C ALA A 252 6.69 -6.28 0.54
N VAL A 253 7.60 -5.50 1.14
CA VAL A 253 8.12 -5.77 2.49
C VAL A 253 7.25 -5.02 3.48
N TRP A 254 6.73 -5.74 4.46
CA TRP A 254 5.95 -5.21 5.57
C TRP A 254 6.80 -5.23 6.84
N ILE A 255 6.88 -4.09 7.51
CA ILE A 255 7.77 -3.87 8.67
C ILE A 255 6.99 -3.52 9.95
N ASP A 256 5.75 -4.01 10.06
CA ASP A 256 4.84 -3.72 11.18
C ASP A 256 5.48 -3.91 12.56
N ASP A 257 6.15 -5.04 12.76
CA ASP A 257 6.71 -5.42 14.05
C ASP A 257 7.93 -4.56 14.39
N GLU A 258 8.78 -4.24 13.42
CA GLU A 258 9.91 -3.35 13.62
C GLU A 258 9.46 -1.91 13.90
N VAL A 259 8.40 -1.46 13.22
CA VAL A 259 7.80 -0.14 13.46
C VAL A 259 7.20 -0.06 14.86
N ASP A 260 6.44 -1.07 15.29
CA ASP A 260 5.84 -1.11 16.63
C ASP A 260 6.93 -1.09 17.72
N ASN A 261 7.96 -1.92 17.57
CA ASN A 261 9.09 -1.98 18.49
C ASN A 261 9.88 -0.66 18.55
N PHE A 262 10.03 0.05 17.43
CA PHE A 262 10.69 1.35 17.40
C PHE A 262 9.83 2.45 18.04
N LEU A 263 8.53 2.49 17.74
CA LEU A 263 7.62 3.53 18.22
C LEU A 263 7.33 3.39 19.72
N TYR A 264 7.23 2.17 20.25
CA TYR A 264 6.73 1.94 21.61
C TYR A 264 7.68 1.17 22.53
N GLY A 265 8.73 0.57 21.97
CA GLY A 265 9.73 -0.21 22.68
C GLY A 265 11.12 0.42 22.61
N SER A 266 12.13 -0.45 22.70
CA SER A 266 13.55 -0.09 22.56
C SER A 266 14.13 -0.53 21.22
N GLY A 267 13.29 -0.76 20.21
CA GLY A 267 13.72 -1.18 18.88
C GLY A 267 14.52 -0.09 18.16
N GLU A 268 15.34 -0.49 17.19
CA GLU A 268 15.99 0.45 16.29
C GLU A 268 15.05 0.89 15.16
N ASN A 269 15.31 2.05 14.57
CA ASN A 269 14.56 2.50 13.39
C ASN A 269 14.77 1.49 12.25
N PRO A 270 13.70 0.97 11.62
CA PRO A 270 13.80 -0.07 10.60
C PRO A 270 14.49 0.37 9.31
N PHE A 271 14.54 1.68 9.06
CA PHE A 271 15.11 2.27 7.85
C PHE A 271 16.61 2.56 7.97
N GLY A 272 17.30 2.63 6.82
CA GLY A 272 18.76 2.78 6.69
C GLY A 272 19.36 3.86 7.58
N ALA A 273 20.61 3.68 8.01
CA ALA A 273 21.29 4.59 8.93
C ALA A 273 21.40 6.02 8.38
N LYS A 274 21.51 7.01 9.28
CA LYS A 274 21.68 8.41 8.90
C LYS A 274 22.95 8.56 8.05
N GLY A 275 22.79 9.06 6.81
CA GLY A 275 23.89 9.21 5.85
C GLY A 275 24.04 8.05 4.85
N GLU A 276 23.23 7.00 4.94
CA GLU A 276 23.12 6.01 3.86
C GLU A 276 22.53 6.62 2.58
N ARG A 277 22.89 6.03 1.43
CA ARG A 277 22.51 6.55 0.10
C ARG A 277 21.01 6.56 -0.16
N ASN A 278 20.26 5.67 0.50
CA ASN A 278 18.79 5.65 0.43
C ASN A 278 18.21 5.51 1.86
N PRO A 279 17.78 6.63 2.49
CA PRO A 279 17.24 6.63 3.84
C PRO A 279 15.87 5.93 3.96
N ASN A 280 15.21 5.60 2.85
CA ASN A 280 13.94 4.86 2.82
C ASN A 280 14.15 3.36 2.62
N ASN A 281 15.39 2.89 2.56
CA ASN A 281 15.69 1.47 2.38
C ASN A 281 15.50 0.69 3.69
N VAL A 282 14.93 -0.51 3.60
CA VAL A 282 14.81 -1.45 4.73
C VAL A 282 15.95 -2.44 4.65
N ALA A 283 16.73 -2.54 5.74
CA ALA A 283 17.86 -3.46 5.81
C ALA A 283 17.40 -4.92 5.64
N ALA A 284 18.23 -5.74 4.98
CA ALA A 284 17.96 -7.16 4.84
C ALA A 284 17.81 -7.85 6.20
N GLY A 285 16.87 -8.78 6.31
CA GLY A 285 16.52 -9.45 7.57
C GLY A 285 15.47 -8.71 8.40
N ARG A 286 14.98 -7.55 7.96
CA ARG A 286 13.89 -6.80 8.60
C ARG A 286 12.63 -6.83 7.74
N GLY A 287 11.51 -7.15 8.36
CA GLY A 287 10.21 -7.24 7.72
C GLY A 287 9.93 -8.56 7.01
N MET A 288 8.66 -8.73 6.64
CA MET A 288 8.12 -9.89 5.95
C MET A 288 7.72 -9.52 4.53
N VAL A 289 8.14 -10.32 3.57
CA VAL A 289 7.67 -10.22 2.19
C VAL A 289 6.28 -10.86 2.11
N TRP A 290 5.33 -10.08 1.62
CA TRP A 290 3.97 -10.56 1.35
C TRP A 290 3.59 -10.28 -0.11
N ASP A 291 2.82 -11.20 -0.70
CA ASP A 291 2.29 -11.09 -2.06
C ASP A 291 0.76 -11.03 -2.04
N ALA A 292 0.19 -9.89 -2.43
CA ALA A 292 -1.25 -9.68 -2.47
C ALA A 292 -1.99 -10.65 -3.41
N PHE A 293 -1.27 -11.25 -4.38
CA PHE A 293 -1.84 -12.21 -5.32
C PHE A 293 -1.48 -13.67 -5.00
N ASP A 294 -0.59 -13.89 -4.03
CA ASP A 294 -0.30 -15.20 -3.44
C ASP A 294 -0.22 -15.09 -1.91
N PRO A 295 -1.36 -15.22 -1.21
CA PRO A 295 -1.40 -15.10 0.25
C PRO A 295 -0.54 -16.12 0.99
N THR A 296 -0.05 -17.17 0.30
CA THR A 296 0.84 -18.18 0.88
C THR A 296 2.33 -17.84 0.71
N HIS A 297 2.64 -16.75 0.01
CA HIS A 297 3.98 -16.21 -0.15
C HIS A 297 4.32 -15.27 1.02
N GLU A 298 4.63 -15.87 2.17
CA GLU A 298 5.09 -15.16 3.37
C GLU A 298 6.50 -15.62 3.74
N ARG A 299 7.48 -14.70 3.68
CA ARG A 299 8.90 -15.03 3.92
C ARG A 299 9.65 -13.84 4.52
N PRO A 300 10.66 -14.05 5.39
CA PRO A 300 11.52 -12.95 5.84
C PRO A 300 12.18 -12.24 4.66
N TRP A 301 12.29 -10.92 4.73
CA TRP A 301 13.03 -10.13 3.75
C TRP A 301 14.51 -10.47 3.80
N ALA A 302 15.11 -10.78 2.66
CA ALA A 302 16.53 -11.09 2.53
C ALA A 302 17.09 -10.39 1.28
N SER A 303 18.33 -9.90 1.37
CA SER A 303 19.01 -9.26 0.24
C SER A 303 19.15 -10.24 -0.94
N GLN A 304 19.34 -9.69 -2.14
CA GLN A 304 19.58 -10.49 -3.33
C GLN A 304 20.78 -11.43 -3.17
N ASP A 305 21.86 -10.97 -2.53
CA ASP A 305 23.06 -11.78 -2.25
C ASP A 305 22.76 -12.94 -1.28
N ALA A 306 21.95 -12.71 -0.25
CA ALA A 306 21.52 -13.76 0.68
C ALA A 306 20.61 -14.79 -0.01
N ARG A 307 19.75 -14.35 -0.94
CA ARG A 307 18.89 -15.22 -1.75
C ARG A 307 19.71 -16.06 -2.74
N LEU A 308 20.72 -15.47 -3.37
CA LEU A 308 21.63 -16.15 -4.28
C LEU A 308 22.51 -17.16 -3.56
N ALA A 309 23.07 -16.81 -2.39
CA ALA A 309 23.86 -17.73 -1.57
C ALA A 309 23.04 -18.94 -1.08
N ALA A 310 21.78 -18.74 -0.69
CA ALA A 310 20.86 -19.81 -0.32
C ALA A 310 20.46 -20.70 -1.51
N GLY A 311 20.44 -20.14 -2.73
CA GLY A 311 20.20 -20.89 -3.97
C GLY A 311 21.42 -21.72 -4.40
N SER A 312 22.63 -21.16 -4.33
CA SER A 312 23.88 -21.83 -4.68
C SER A 312 24.23 -22.98 -3.72
N SER A 313 23.96 -22.83 -2.42
CA SER A 313 24.12 -23.89 -1.42
C SER A 313 23.26 -25.13 -1.70
N ARG A 314 22.19 -25.00 -2.50
CA ARG A 314 21.23 -26.08 -2.78
C ARG A 314 21.49 -26.78 -4.13
N ALA A 315 22.38 -26.23 -4.95
CA ALA A 315 22.79 -26.83 -6.23
C ALA A 315 24.02 -27.76 -6.08
N GLU A 316 24.67 -27.79 -4.92
CA GLU A 316 25.85 -28.62 -4.62
C GLU A 316 25.57 -29.80 -3.67
N GLN A 317 24.30 -30.20 -3.49
CA GLN A 317 23.90 -31.42 -2.76
C GLN A 317 23.12 -32.38 -3.65
#